data_AF-A0A0F8DD67-F1
#
_entry.id   AF-A0A0F8DD67-F1
#
_cell.length_a   1.000
_cell.length_b   1.000
_cell.length_c   1.000
_cell.angle_alpha   90.00
_cell.angle_beta   90.00
_cell.angle_gamma   90.00
#
_symmetry.space_group_name_H-M   'P 1'
#
loop_
_entity.id
_entity.type
_entity.pdbx_description
1 polymer ?
#
loop_
_entity_poly.entity_id
_entity_poly.type
_entity_poly.pdbx_seq_one_letter_code
_entity_poly.pdbx_strand_id
1 'polypeptide(L)'
;LFIALVYAVVQYILDNFNGESSDYLGFTGIITFLVSAILILPFIHPELGFSMYYYTWFHVATAIGTMAGFAALSLIQREFKNRNLKAYYYPLAIFLLGFLGLLAIRFASPSVYSLIISAPNTVFGVLTGGAATIGEVSSMFYYGGTFTLSRAFGNFTVSGFFASIIGLIILLVSVIRKAKPEEVLVLVWSILMLFAIYGQNRFAYYYSINVSILSAYIGGLLLEKVKWNELDEKFKSSVKSPADIPGFLKSFRAKQVLAVLAIAVFLIYPVYGAAMVQSTGSNDPDWAWIEACLWLKSSTPDPGMDYNAIYEAPEDGKLFDYPESAYGVMSWWDYGHYIETLGHRMPNANPFQAGIGGRRGSINETNVPGAAPFLTAQSEEEATEVLESIHPDPEKSGARYIMSDERMAVDIFMAMPEWTLDTEGYMQPYWTGDGYQYLPSKRYFDSMESRLHFLDGNGLKQYRLVYETWAYQTQEAGYKQVYNFLYGSSIPEVDSGYVKIFEYVKGAKITGTVSPNETVNINTTILTGQGRTFEYSQSTSSDSEGRYEFIVPYSTEGPIPGETQFDTAPTGAYVVSYGDTTTEVRVSEEAVLNGEEIKV
;
A
#
# COMPACT_ATOMS: atom_id res chain seq x y z
N LEU A 1 -13.41 -15.42 -13.50
CA LEU A 1 -13.13 -16.33 -14.65
C LEU A 1 -12.42 -17.60 -14.20
N PHE A 2 -11.19 -17.51 -13.69
CA PHE A 2 -10.36 -18.67 -13.31
C PHE A 2 -11.06 -19.70 -12.40
N ILE A 3 -11.64 -19.26 -11.27
CA ILE A 3 -12.34 -20.16 -10.33
C ILE A 3 -13.44 -20.97 -11.02
N ALA A 4 -14.26 -20.32 -11.86
CA ALA A 4 -15.34 -20.98 -12.58
C ALA A 4 -14.82 -21.99 -13.62
N LEU A 5 -13.69 -21.70 -14.27
CA LEU A 5 -13.06 -22.63 -15.21
C LEU A 5 -12.48 -23.85 -14.49
N VAL A 6 -11.80 -23.66 -13.34
CA VAL A 6 -11.30 -24.76 -12.52
C VAL A 6 -12.45 -25.62 -12.01
N TYR A 7 -13.52 -25.00 -11.52
CA TYR A 7 -14.75 -25.69 -11.14
C TYR A 7 -15.31 -26.51 -12.30
N ALA A 8 -15.44 -25.91 -13.49
CA ALA A 8 -15.96 -26.59 -14.67
C ALA A 8 -15.10 -27.81 -15.01
N VAL A 9 -13.77 -27.67 -15.08
CA VAL A 9 -12.87 -28.80 -15.35
C VAL A 9 -13.10 -29.94 -14.37
N VAL A 10 -13.17 -29.65 -13.06
CA VAL A 10 -13.41 -30.66 -12.03
C VAL A 10 -14.78 -31.32 -12.21
N GLN A 11 -15.84 -30.52 -12.40
CA GLN A 11 -17.21 -31.03 -12.53
C GLN A 11 -17.39 -31.87 -13.81
N TYR A 12 -16.86 -31.42 -14.96
CA TYR A 12 -16.89 -32.18 -16.21
C TYR A 12 -16.19 -33.53 -16.08
N ILE A 13 -15.07 -33.59 -15.33
CA ILE A 13 -14.38 -34.85 -15.04
C ILE A 13 -15.30 -35.75 -14.22
N LEU A 14 -15.88 -35.25 -13.13
CA LEU A 14 -16.76 -36.02 -12.26
C LEU A 14 -17.99 -36.55 -13.00
N ASP A 15 -18.68 -35.70 -13.76
CA ASP A 15 -19.83 -36.09 -14.58
C ASP A 15 -19.45 -37.17 -15.59
N ASN A 16 -18.28 -37.06 -16.23
CA ASN A 16 -17.80 -38.08 -17.17
C ASN A 16 -17.46 -39.41 -16.48
N PHE A 17 -16.92 -39.40 -15.25
CA PHE A 17 -16.70 -40.61 -14.46
C PHE A 17 -18.02 -41.25 -14.00
N ASN A 18 -19.05 -40.44 -13.71
CA ASN A 18 -20.36 -40.88 -13.25
C ASN A 18 -21.34 -41.21 -14.40
N GLY A 19 -20.98 -40.91 -15.65
CA GLY A 19 -21.86 -41.09 -16.81
C GLY A 19 -22.99 -40.06 -16.91
N GLU A 20 -22.88 -38.92 -16.21
CA GLU A 20 -23.90 -37.86 -16.14
C GLU A 20 -23.73 -36.84 -17.29
N SER A 21 -24.80 -36.10 -17.63
CA SER A 21 -24.73 -35.04 -18.65
C SER A 21 -24.26 -33.71 -18.09
N SER A 22 -23.27 -33.09 -18.76
CA SER A 22 -22.75 -31.76 -18.41
C SER A 22 -23.23 -30.66 -19.37
N ASP A 23 -24.24 -30.92 -20.22
CA ASP A 23 -24.76 -29.92 -21.17
C ASP A 23 -25.20 -28.62 -20.47
N TYR A 24 -25.73 -28.75 -19.25
CA TYR A 24 -26.13 -27.62 -18.42
C TYR A 24 -24.93 -26.71 -18.06
N LEU A 25 -23.75 -27.28 -17.78
CA LEU A 25 -22.53 -26.51 -17.48
C LEU A 25 -22.06 -25.74 -18.70
N GLY A 26 -22.10 -26.39 -19.87
CA GLY A 26 -21.71 -25.77 -21.14
C GLY A 26 -22.57 -24.55 -21.45
N PHE A 27 -23.89 -24.72 -21.45
CA PHE A 27 -24.85 -23.66 -21.74
C PHE A 27 -24.76 -22.51 -20.73
N THR A 28 -24.77 -22.82 -19.43
CA THR A 28 -24.72 -21.79 -18.37
C THR A 28 -23.39 -21.05 -18.38
N GLY A 29 -22.26 -21.74 -18.51
CA GLY A 29 -20.93 -21.13 -18.58
C GLY A 29 -20.79 -20.20 -19.79
N ILE A 30 -21.15 -20.67 -20.99
CA ILE A 30 -21.04 -19.87 -22.23
C ILE A 30 -21.88 -18.60 -22.14
N ILE A 31 -23.15 -18.71 -21.71
CA ILE A 31 -24.04 -17.53 -21.62
C ILE A 31 -23.54 -16.56 -20.56
N THR A 32 -23.13 -17.05 -19.39
CA THR A 32 -22.63 -16.20 -18.31
C THR A 32 -21.44 -15.35 -18.77
N PHE A 33 -20.48 -15.98 -19.46
CA PHE A 33 -19.29 -15.26 -19.93
C PHE A 33 -19.53 -14.43 -21.19
N LEU A 34 -20.50 -14.78 -22.02
CA LEU A 34 -20.97 -13.92 -23.11
C LEU A 34 -21.56 -12.62 -22.57
N VAL A 35 -22.46 -12.71 -21.59
CA VAL A 35 -23.05 -11.53 -20.95
C VAL A 35 -21.96 -10.70 -20.28
N SER A 36 -21.04 -11.33 -19.55
CA SER A 36 -19.90 -10.63 -18.94
C SER A 36 -19.02 -9.91 -19.97
N ALA A 37 -18.77 -10.52 -21.13
CA ALA A 37 -18.00 -9.90 -22.21
C ALA A 37 -18.73 -8.69 -22.80
N ILE A 38 -20.04 -8.79 -23.01
CA ILE A 38 -20.86 -7.68 -23.54
C ILE A 38 -20.84 -6.48 -22.57
N LEU A 39 -20.98 -6.74 -21.27
CA LEU A 39 -21.05 -5.69 -20.26
C LEU A 39 -19.75 -4.91 -20.08
N ILE A 40 -18.59 -5.53 -20.33
CA ILE A 40 -17.28 -4.86 -20.17
C ILE A 40 -16.84 -4.09 -21.41
N LEU A 41 -17.38 -4.41 -22.60
CA LEU A 41 -16.98 -3.79 -23.87
C LEU A 41 -16.95 -2.26 -23.88
N PRO A 42 -17.96 -1.53 -23.32
CA PRO A 42 -17.97 -0.07 -23.36
C PRO A 42 -16.85 0.60 -22.54
N PHE A 43 -16.22 -0.15 -21.64
CA PHE A 43 -15.18 0.36 -20.73
C PHE A 43 -13.77 -0.01 -21.19
N ILE A 44 -13.63 -0.72 -22.32
CA ILE A 44 -12.33 -1.13 -22.81
C ILE A 44 -11.61 0.08 -23.40
N HIS A 45 -10.34 0.21 -23.00
CA HIS A 45 -9.33 1.14 -23.49
C HIS A 45 -8.34 0.36 -24.37
N PRO A 46 -8.56 0.28 -25.70
CA PRO A 46 -7.71 -0.46 -26.62
C PRO A 46 -6.24 -0.01 -26.63
N GLU A 47 -6.02 1.29 -26.43
CA GLU A 47 -4.73 1.96 -26.42
C GLU A 47 -3.79 1.39 -25.34
N LEU A 48 -4.34 0.94 -24.20
CA LEU A 48 -3.55 0.37 -23.10
C LEU A 48 -3.12 -1.10 -23.33
N GLY A 49 -3.38 -1.66 -24.52
CA GLY A 49 -2.95 -3.00 -24.91
C GLY A 49 -3.61 -4.12 -24.10
N PHE A 50 -2.79 -4.95 -23.43
CA PHE A 50 -3.25 -6.05 -22.57
C PHE A 50 -2.73 -5.84 -21.15
N SER A 51 -3.64 -5.64 -20.19
CA SER A 51 -3.34 -5.46 -18.77
C SER A 51 -4.35 -6.22 -17.90
N MET A 52 -3.85 -6.78 -16.80
CA MET A 52 -4.69 -7.39 -15.75
C MET A 52 -5.34 -6.36 -14.82
N TYR A 53 -4.85 -5.13 -14.82
CA TYR A 53 -5.25 -4.08 -13.86
C TYR A 53 -6.15 -3.04 -14.50
N TYR A 54 -5.86 -2.66 -15.76
CA TYR A 54 -6.65 -1.67 -16.50
C TYR A 54 -7.74 -2.34 -17.34
N TYR A 55 -8.82 -1.62 -17.60
CA TYR A 55 -9.91 -2.10 -18.47
C TYR A 55 -9.45 -2.20 -19.93
N THR A 56 -8.85 -3.34 -20.28
CA THR A 56 -8.25 -3.60 -21.59
C THR A 56 -8.82 -4.83 -22.27
N TRP A 57 -8.43 -5.05 -23.53
CA TRP A 57 -8.80 -6.24 -24.31
C TRP A 57 -8.50 -7.58 -23.63
N PHE A 58 -7.61 -7.59 -22.62
CA PHE A 58 -7.35 -8.77 -21.79
C PHE A 58 -8.63 -9.34 -21.16
N HIS A 59 -9.53 -8.50 -20.66
CA HIS A 59 -10.74 -8.95 -19.98
C HIS A 59 -11.74 -9.59 -20.95
N VAL A 60 -11.87 -9.02 -22.15
CA VAL A 60 -12.72 -9.59 -23.21
C VAL A 60 -12.11 -10.90 -23.74
N ALA A 61 -10.80 -10.90 -24.02
CA ALA A 61 -10.09 -12.07 -24.51
C ALA A 61 -10.17 -13.26 -23.53
N THR A 62 -10.02 -13.01 -22.23
CA THR A 62 -10.13 -14.06 -21.21
C THR A 62 -11.58 -14.53 -21.01
N ALA A 63 -12.58 -13.67 -21.16
CA ALA A 63 -14.00 -14.08 -21.16
C ALA A 63 -14.32 -14.99 -22.37
N ILE A 64 -13.92 -14.59 -23.59
CA ILE A 64 -14.07 -15.40 -24.80
C ILE A 64 -13.29 -16.71 -24.69
N GLY A 65 -12.06 -16.67 -24.19
CA GLY A 65 -11.25 -17.86 -23.94
C GLY A 65 -11.91 -18.81 -22.95
N THR A 66 -12.57 -18.28 -21.92
CA THR A 66 -13.34 -19.09 -20.96
C THR A 66 -14.55 -19.73 -21.65
N MET A 67 -15.30 -19.00 -22.48
CA MET A 67 -16.40 -19.56 -23.28
C MET A 67 -15.93 -20.70 -24.19
N ALA A 68 -14.80 -20.50 -24.89
CA ALA A 68 -14.17 -21.51 -25.73
C ALA A 68 -13.78 -22.75 -24.90
N GLY A 69 -13.30 -22.55 -23.67
CA GLY A 69 -13.03 -23.62 -22.71
C GLY A 69 -14.27 -24.45 -22.38
N PHE A 70 -15.40 -23.80 -22.04
CA PHE A 70 -16.66 -24.51 -21.79
C PHE A 70 -17.14 -25.27 -23.03
N ALA A 71 -17.09 -24.66 -24.21
CA ALA A 71 -17.47 -25.31 -25.46
C ALA A 71 -16.60 -26.53 -25.76
N ALA A 72 -15.27 -26.41 -25.59
CA ALA A 72 -14.34 -27.51 -25.80
C ALA A 72 -14.60 -28.67 -24.82
N LEU A 73 -14.82 -28.38 -23.53
CA LEU A 73 -15.17 -29.39 -22.53
C LEU A 73 -16.46 -30.13 -22.91
N SER A 74 -17.53 -29.41 -23.30
CA SER A 74 -18.79 -30.03 -23.73
C SER A 74 -18.60 -30.91 -24.97
N LEU A 75 -17.86 -30.44 -25.98
CA LEU A 75 -17.64 -31.17 -27.23
C LEU A 75 -16.83 -32.45 -26.99
N ILE A 76 -15.76 -32.38 -26.19
CA ILE A 76 -14.94 -33.56 -25.86
C ILE A 76 -15.79 -34.56 -25.07
N GLN A 77 -16.56 -34.12 -24.08
CA GLN A 77 -17.39 -35.03 -23.29
C GLN A 77 -18.44 -35.74 -24.17
N ARG A 78 -19.07 -34.99 -25.08
CA ARG A 78 -20.02 -35.56 -26.04
C ARG A 78 -19.36 -36.63 -26.91
N GLU A 79 -18.13 -36.40 -27.34
CA GLU A 79 -17.40 -37.39 -28.15
C GLU A 79 -17.00 -38.63 -27.35
N PHE A 80 -16.61 -38.46 -26.09
CA PHE A 80 -16.36 -39.57 -25.17
C PHE A 80 -17.59 -40.46 -25.00
N LYS A 81 -18.78 -39.86 -24.87
CA LYS A 81 -20.04 -40.59 -24.80
C LYS A 81 -20.40 -41.27 -26.11
N ASN A 82 -20.31 -40.56 -27.24
CA ASN A 82 -20.62 -41.10 -28.57
C ASN A 82 -19.73 -42.31 -28.91
N ARG A 83 -18.44 -42.26 -28.56
CA ARG A 83 -17.45 -43.31 -28.85
C ARG A 83 -17.26 -44.33 -27.73
N ASN A 84 -18.01 -44.20 -26.62
CA ASN A 84 -17.89 -45.06 -25.45
C ASN A 84 -16.45 -45.19 -24.93
N LEU A 85 -15.73 -44.06 -24.86
CA LEU A 85 -14.34 -44.01 -24.40
C LEU A 85 -14.27 -44.16 -22.88
N LYS A 86 -13.19 -44.76 -22.38
CA LYS A 86 -12.98 -44.95 -20.94
C LYS A 86 -12.78 -43.60 -20.23
N ALA A 87 -13.49 -43.39 -19.12
CA ALA A 87 -13.57 -42.10 -18.44
C ALA A 87 -12.21 -41.54 -18.00
N TYR A 88 -11.24 -42.39 -17.65
CA TYR A 88 -9.91 -41.95 -17.22
C TYR A 88 -9.06 -41.30 -18.32
N TYR A 89 -9.43 -41.43 -19.61
CA TYR A 89 -8.76 -40.68 -20.68
C TYR A 89 -9.22 -39.22 -20.76
N TYR A 90 -10.34 -38.87 -20.12
CA TYR A 90 -10.93 -37.54 -20.22
C TYR A 90 -10.08 -36.45 -19.53
N PRO A 91 -9.58 -36.64 -18.29
CA PRO A 91 -8.62 -35.71 -17.69
C PRO A 91 -7.35 -35.53 -18.54
N LEU A 92 -6.84 -36.60 -19.16
CA LEU A 92 -5.66 -36.54 -20.02
C LEU A 92 -5.93 -35.71 -21.29
N ALA A 93 -7.11 -35.89 -21.91
CA ALA A 93 -7.53 -35.11 -23.07
C ALA A 93 -7.65 -33.61 -22.74
N ILE A 94 -8.22 -33.28 -21.59
CA ILE A 94 -8.30 -31.88 -21.10
C ILE A 94 -6.90 -31.31 -20.89
N PHE A 95 -6.02 -32.05 -20.23
CA PHE A 95 -4.65 -31.62 -19.97
C PHE A 95 -3.89 -31.35 -21.29
N LEU A 96 -3.97 -32.28 -22.24
CA LEU A 96 -3.35 -32.13 -23.56
C LEU A 96 -3.91 -30.91 -24.31
N LEU A 97 -5.24 -30.70 -24.29
CA LEU A 97 -5.85 -29.54 -24.92
C LEU A 97 -5.39 -28.24 -24.26
N GLY A 98 -5.37 -28.18 -22.93
CA GLY A 98 -4.90 -27.00 -22.19
C GLY A 98 -3.43 -26.69 -22.51
N PHE A 99 -2.57 -27.71 -22.54
CA PHE A 99 -1.17 -27.58 -22.92
C PHE A 99 -1.00 -27.07 -24.35
N LEU A 100 -1.70 -27.65 -25.32
CA LEU A 100 -1.65 -27.22 -26.71
C LEU A 100 -2.24 -25.81 -26.90
N GLY A 101 -3.29 -25.46 -26.16
CA GLY A 101 -3.88 -24.13 -26.16
C GLY A 101 -2.90 -23.08 -25.63
N LEU A 102 -2.24 -23.34 -24.49
CA LEU A 102 -1.20 -22.47 -23.96
C LEU A 102 0.00 -22.34 -24.92
N LEU A 103 0.41 -23.45 -25.54
CA LEU A 103 1.47 -23.43 -26.55
C LEU A 103 1.06 -22.59 -27.78
N ALA A 104 -0.18 -22.70 -28.25
CA ALA A 104 -0.70 -21.88 -29.34
C ALA A 104 -0.72 -20.39 -28.97
N ILE A 105 -1.17 -20.04 -27.76
CA ILE A 105 -1.18 -18.64 -27.28
C ILE A 105 0.25 -18.09 -27.19
N ARG A 106 1.23 -18.90 -26.76
CA ARG A 106 2.64 -18.50 -26.73
C ARG A 106 3.14 -17.98 -28.08
N PHE A 107 2.72 -18.62 -29.18
CA PHE A 107 3.12 -18.21 -30.53
C PHE A 107 2.20 -17.13 -31.12
N ALA A 108 0.90 -17.16 -30.82
CA ALA A 108 -0.07 -16.21 -31.36
C ALA A 108 0.01 -14.84 -30.69
N SER A 109 0.23 -14.80 -29.37
CA SER A 109 0.32 -13.57 -28.57
C SER A 109 1.21 -13.79 -27.34
N PRO A 110 2.53 -13.55 -27.47
CA PRO A 110 3.49 -13.70 -26.36
C PRO A 110 3.13 -12.88 -25.11
N SER A 111 2.53 -11.70 -25.30
CA SER A 111 2.03 -10.82 -24.23
C SER A 111 0.90 -11.44 -23.40
N VAL A 112 -0.10 -12.04 -24.06
CA VAL A 112 -1.21 -12.72 -23.36
C VAL A 112 -0.69 -13.98 -22.65
N TYR A 113 0.24 -14.70 -23.28
CA TYR A 113 0.89 -15.85 -22.67
C TYR A 113 1.65 -15.47 -21.38
N SER A 114 2.45 -14.40 -21.41
CA SER A 114 3.21 -13.97 -20.23
C SER A 114 2.27 -13.60 -19.08
N LEU A 115 1.20 -12.84 -19.35
CA LEU A 115 0.18 -12.49 -18.36
C LEU A 115 -0.49 -13.71 -17.72
N ILE A 116 -0.90 -14.69 -18.55
CA ILE A 116 -1.54 -15.92 -18.06
C ILE A 116 -0.59 -16.72 -17.16
N ILE A 117 0.69 -16.83 -17.54
CA ILE A 117 1.68 -17.60 -16.78
C ILE A 117 2.13 -16.86 -15.51
N SER A 118 2.16 -15.52 -15.50
CA SER A 118 2.50 -14.75 -14.31
C SER A 118 1.37 -14.68 -13.28
N ALA A 119 0.11 -14.71 -13.72
CA ALA A 119 -1.06 -14.48 -12.86
C ALA A 119 -1.10 -15.39 -11.60
N PRO A 120 -0.81 -16.70 -11.68
CA PRO A 120 -0.79 -17.55 -10.48
C PRO A 120 0.24 -17.09 -9.43
N ASN A 121 1.44 -16.66 -9.85
CA ASN A 121 2.45 -16.16 -8.92
C ASN A 121 2.02 -14.81 -8.31
N THR A 122 1.40 -13.95 -9.12
CA THR A 122 0.88 -12.64 -8.66
C THR A 122 -0.24 -12.76 -7.63
N VAL A 123 -1.04 -13.82 -7.67
CA VAL A 123 -2.21 -14.00 -6.78
C VAL A 123 -1.92 -14.95 -5.61
N PHE A 124 -1.26 -16.07 -5.87
CA PHE A 124 -1.03 -17.13 -4.88
C PHE A 124 0.39 -17.12 -4.29
N GLY A 125 1.31 -16.34 -4.87
CA GLY A 125 2.69 -16.24 -4.40
C GLY A 125 2.83 -15.32 -3.19
N VAL A 126 3.76 -15.70 -2.30
CA VAL A 126 4.26 -14.84 -1.22
C VAL A 126 5.31 -13.91 -1.82
N LEU A 127 5.03 -12.60 -1.83
CA LEU A 127 5.94 -11.61 -2.40
C LEU A 127 7.08 -11.26 -1.41
N THR A 128 8.19 -10.73 -1.92
CA THR A 128 9.42 -10.39 -1.19
C THR A 128 9.88 -8.95 -1.49
N GLY A 129 10.80 -8.40 -0.69
CA GLY A 129 11.31 -7.02 -0.85
C GLY A 129 10.30 -5.95 -0.44
N GLY A 130 10.38 -4.76 -1.03
CA GLY A 130 9.44 -3.65 -0.75
C GLY A 130 7.95 -4.02 -0.90
N ALA A 131 7.58 -4.94 -1.80
CA ALA A 131 6.19 -5.41 -1.89
C ALA A 131 5.71 -6.17 -0.64
N ALA A 132 6.62 -6.76 0.13
CA ALA A 132 6.31 -7.48 1.36
C ALA A 132 6.13 -6.56 2.58
N THR A 133 6.62 -5.31 2.52
CA THR A 133 6.39 -4.32 3.59
C THR A 133 4.98 -3.76 3.55
N ILE A 134 4.28 -3.91 2.42
CA ILE A 134 2.87 -3.55 2.29
C ILE A 134 2.03 -4.52 3.11
N GLY A 135 1.34 -3.98 4.12
CA GLY A 135 0.58 -4.77 5.08
C GLY A 135 -0.45 -5.71 4.43
N GLU A 136 -1.09 -5.27 3.33
CA GLU A 136 -2.08 -6.07 2.61
C GLU A 136 -1.48 -7.11 1.65
N VAL A 137 -0.30 -6.88 1.08
CA VAL A 137 0.31 -7.79 0.09
C VAL A 137 1.12 -8.89 0.76
N SER A 138 1.59 -8.67 2.00
CA SER A 138 2.25 -9.71 2.79
C SER A 138 1.33 -10.90 3.10
N SER A 139 1.93 -12.06 3.34
CA SER A 139 1.19 -13.31 3.59
C SER A 139 0.28 -13.23 4.83
N MET A 140 -0.85 -13.94 4.78
CA MET A 140 -1.71 -14.15 5.95
C MET A 140 -1.02 -14.95 7.05
N PHE A 141 -0.14 -15.89 6.67
CA PHE A 141 0.42 -16.88 7.59
C PHE A 141 1.89 -16.66 7.90
N TYR A 142 2.57 -15.77 7.18
CA TYR A 142 3.96 -15.42 7.44
C TYR A 142 4.06 -13.91 7.70
N TYR A 143 4.51 -13.55 8.90
CA TYR A 143 4.75 -12.17 9.29
C TYR A 143 6.15 -12.04 9.88
N GLY A 144 6.95 -11.10 9.36
CA GLY A 144 8.37 -10.97 9.73
C GLY A 144 9.19 -12.24 9.51
N GLY A 145 8.85 -13.05 8.49
CA GLY A 145 9.48 -14.35 8.23
C GLY A 145 9.05 -15.49 9.15
N THR A 146 8.14 -15.24 10.11
CA THR A 146 7.68 -16.24 11.08
C THR A 146 6.27 -16.71 10.77
N PHE A 147 6.00 -18.01 10.93
CA PHE A 147 4.66 -18.55 10.78
C PHE A 147 3.78 -18.13 11.96
N THR A 148 2.61 -17.56 11.67
CA THR A 148 1.63 -17.13 12.68
C THR A 148 0.21 -17.20 12.14
N LEU A 149 -0.76 -17.42 13.03
CA LEU A 149 -2.20 -17.35 12.73
C LEU A 149 -2.82 -16.03 13.19
N SER A 150 -2.03 -15.09 13.73
CA SER A 150 -2.55 -13.85 14.32
C SER A 150 -3.38 -13.03 13.34
N ARG A 151 -2.92 -12.88 12.09
CA ARG A 151 -3.68 -12.18 11.03
C ARG A 151 -4.94 -12.92 10.63
N ALA A 152 -4.88 -14.25 10.49
CA ALA A 152 -6.06 -15.06 10.18
C ALA A 152 -7.12 -14.92 11.28
N PHE A 153 -6.69 -14.93 12.55
CA PHE A 153 -7.58 -14.71 13.69
C PHE A 153 -8.06 -13.26 13.79
N GLY A 154 -7.25 -12.28 13.42
CA GLY A 154 -7.67 -10.88 13.35
C GLY A 154 -8.79 -10.65 12.33
N ASN A 155 -8.67 -11.28 11.15
CA ASN A 155 -9.66 -11.16 10.08
C ASN A 155 -10.93 -12.00 10.31
N PHE A 156 -10.80 -13.23 10.83
CA PHE A 156 -11.89 -14.21 10.84
C PHE A 156 -12.30 -14.68 12.23
N THR A 157 -11.64 -14.21 13.28
CA THR A 157 -11.63 -14.80 14.64
C THR A 157 -11.08 -16.23 14.66
N VAL A 158 -10.66 -16.68 15.84
CA VAL A 158 -10.24 -18.08 16.06
C VAL A 158 -11.38 -19.05 15.67
N SER A 159 -12.59 -18.74 16.11
CA SER A 159 -13.74 -19.60 15.91
C SER A 159 -14.20 -19.67 14.44
N GLY A 160 -14.32 -18.53 13.77
CA GLY A 160 -14.71 -18.48 12.35
C GLY A 160 -13.68 -19.14 11.46
N PHE A 161 -12.39 -18.90 11.68
CA PHE A 161 -11.33 -19.55 10.90
C PHE A 161 -11.34 -21.08 11.07
N PHE A 162 -11.39 -21.60 12.30
CA PHE A 162 -11.42 -23.05 12.48
C PHE A 162 -12.73 -23.67 11.99
N ALA A 163 -13.87 -22.98 12.12
CA ALA A 163 -15.12 -23.41 11.52
C ALA A 163 -15.02 -23.51 9.99
N SER A 164 -14.37 -22.56 9.32
CA SER A 164 -14.17 -22.66 7.86
C SER A 164 -13.33 -23.88 7.48
N ILE A 165 -12.23 -24.15 8.18
CA ILE A 165 -11.36 -25.31 7.90
C ILE A 165 -12.10 -26.63 8.14
N ILE A 166 -12.82 -26.75 9.25
CA ILE A 166 -13.62 -27.95 9.55
C ILE A 166 -14.71 -28.12 8.49
N GLY A 167 -15.39 -27.04 8.12
CA GLY A 167 -16.46 -27.06 7.12
C GLY A 167 -15.93 -27.49 5.76
N LEU A 168 -14.73 -27.02 5.41
CA LEU A 168 -14.03 -27.39 4.18
C LEU A 168 -13.69 -28.88 4.15
N ILE A 169 -13.18 -29.43 5.25
CA ILE A 169 -12.86 -30.86 5.37
C ILE A 169 -14.13 -31.72 5.25
N ILE A 170 -15.22 -31.32 5.93
CA ILE A 170 -16.50 -32.03 5.86
C ILE A 170 -17.08 -31.98 4.43
N LEU A 171 -17.01 -30.81 3.78
CA LEU A 171 -17.46 -30.63 2.41
C LEU A 171 -16.64 -31.48 1.43
N LEU A 172 -15.32 -31.55 1.60
CA LEU A 172 -14.45 -32.43 0.83
C LEU A 172 -14.87 -33.90 0.95
N VAL A 173 -15.12 -34.36 2.18
CA VAL A 173 -15.59 -35.75 2.43
C VAL A 173 -16.98 -35.98 1.80
N SER A 174 -17.86 -34.98 1.84
CA SER A 174 -19.18 -35.05 1.19
C SER A 174 -19.04 -35.25 -0.32
N VAL A 175 -18.21 -34.42 -0.97
CA VAL A 175 -17.94 -34.47 -2.41
C VAL A 175 -17.31 -35.80 -2.84
N ILE A 176 -16.37 -36.35 -2.05
CA ILE A 176 -15.75 -37.67 -2.33
C ILE A 176 -16.79 -38.79 -2.27
N ARG A 177 -17.79 -38.69 -1.39
CA ARG A 177 -18.86 -39.70 -1.26
C ARG A 177 -19.92 -39.56 -2.35
N LYS A 178 -20.37 -38.34 -2.60
CA LYS A 178 -21.36 -38.00 -3.61
C LYS A 178 -21.16 -36.57 -4.05
N ALA A 179 -20.48 -36.39 -5.18
CA ALA A 179 -20.25 -35.07 -5.75
C ALA A 179 -21.56 -34.45 -6.24
N LYS A 180 -22.04 -33.40 -5.55
CA LYS A 180 -23.09 -32.53 -6.06
C LYS A 180 -22.47 -31.29 -6.70
N PRO A 181 -22.98 -30.81 -7.85
CA PRO A 181 -22.39 -29.67 -8.56
C PRO A 181 -22.19 -28.42 -7.69
N GLU A 182 -23.16 -28.10 -6.83
CA GLU A 182 -23.10 -26.96 -5.92
C GLU A 182 -22.05 -27.12 -4.80
N GLU A 183 -21.88 -28.35 -4.29
CA GLU A 183 -20.88 -28.64 -3.25
C GLU A 183 -19.46 -28.59 -3.83
N VAL A 184 -19.28 -29.07 -5.06
CA VAL A 184 -17.99 -29.00 -5.79
C VAL A 184 -17.61 -27.54 -6.06
N LEU A 185 -18.56 -26.69 -6.46
CA LEU A 185 -18.29 -25.27 -6.69
C LEU A 185 -17.78 -24.58 -5.41
N VAL A 186 -18.50 -24.76 -4.30
CA VAL A 186 -18.12 -24.15 -3.01
C VAL A 186 -16.76 -24.69 -2.54
N LEU A 187 -16.49 -25.98 -2.73
CA LEU A 187 -15.21 -26.59 -2.38
C LEU A 187 -14.05 -25.99 -3.19
N VAL A 188 -14.15 -25.98 -4.52
CA VAL A 188 -13.11 -25.44 -5.41
C VAL A 188 -12.86 -23.96 -5.11
N TRP A 189 -13.93 -23.18 -4.99
CA TRP A 189 -13.83 -21.76 -4.67
C TRP A 189 -13.13 -21.54 -3.32
N SER A 190 -13.53 -22.29 -2.28
CA SER A 190 -12.95 -22.14 -0.94
C SER A 190 -11.48 -22.55 -0.86
N ILE A 191 -11.07 -23.59 -1.58
CA ILE A 191 -9.66 -24.00 -1.66
C ILE A 191 -8.83 -22.93 -2.36
N LEU A 192 -9.29 -22.42 -3.50
CA LEU A 192 -8.57 -21.38 -4.24
C LEU A 192 -8.45 -20.09 -3.44
N MET A 193 -9.51 -19.69 -2.71
CA MET A 193 -9.45 -18.51 -1.85
C MET A 193 -8.56 -18.70 -0.62
N LEU A 194 -8.53 -19.92 -0.04
CA LEU A 194 -7.59 -20.25 1.03
C LEU A 194 -6.13 -20.16 0.54
N PHE A 195 -5.84 -20.60 -0.69
CA PHE A 195 -4.53 -20.42 -1.31
C PHE A 195 -4.22 -18.95 -1.63
N ALA A 196 -5.21 -18.15 -2.04
CA ALA A 196 -5.01 -16.73 -2.28
C ALA A 196 -4.58 -16.00 -1.00
N ILE A 197 -5.25 -16.27 0.13
CA ILE A 197 -4.84 -15.65 1.41
C ILE A 197 -3.51 -16.20 1.93
N TYR A 198 -3.15 -17.45 1.61
CA TYR A 198 -1.82 -17.97 1.90
C TYR A 198 -0.74 -17.10 1.26
N GLY A 199 -0.94 -16.71 0.01
CA GLY A 199 -0.07 -15.76 -0.67
C GLY A 199 -0.11 -14.39 -0.01
N GLN A 200 -1.30 -13.78 0.10
CA GLN A 200 -1.45 -12.35 0.37
C GLN A 200 -2.72 -12.02 1.18
N ASN A 201 -2.57 -11.19 2.21
CA ASN A 201 -3.64 -10.82 3.14
C ASN A 201 -4.80 -10.03 2.46
N ARG A 202 -4.55 -9.31 1.37
CA ARG A 202 -5.57 -8.54 0.64
C ARG A 202 -6.71 -9.40 0.13
N PHE A 203 -6.53 -10.70 -0.06
CA PHE A 203 -7.62 -11.60 -0.46
C PHE A 203 -8.50 -12.04 0.72
N ALA A 204 -8.25 -11.56 1.94
CA ALA A 204 -9.00 -11.92 3.14
C ALA A 204 -10.49 -11.59 3.04
N TYR A 205 -10.83 -10.43 2.50
CA TYR A 205 -12.22 -10.02 2.35
C TYR A 205 -12.99 -10.94 1.38
N TYR A 206 -12.33 -11.50 0.36
CA TYR A 206 -12.94 -12.52 -0.49
C TYR A 206 -13.14 -13.85 0.26
N TYR A 207 -12.12 -14.30 1.00
CA TYR A 207 -12.23 -15.54 1.78
C TYR A 207 -13.24 -15.43 2.94
N SER A 208 -13.55 -14.23 3.42
CA SER A 208 -14.57 -13.99 4.45
C SER A 208 -15.95 -14.56 4.06
N ILE A 209 -16.27 -14.53 2.76
CA ILE A 209 -17.52 -15.10 2.23
C ILE A 209 -17.48 -16.62 2.35
N ASN A 210 -16.35 -17.24 1.99
CA ASN A 210 -16.15 -18.68 2.15
C ASN A 210 -16.22 -19.10 3.62
N VAL A 211 -15.58 -18.34 4.52
CA VAL A 211 -15.64 -18.55 5.96
C VAL A 211 -17.09 -18.53 6.46
N SER A 212 -17.87 -17.55 6.01
CA SER A 212 -19.27 -17.41 6.40
C SER A 212 -20.12 -18.58 5.92
N ILE A 213 -19.98 -18.99 4.65
CA ILE A 213 -20.72 -20.12 4.06
C ILE A 213 -20.34 -21.44 4.74
N LEU A 214 -19.05 -21.70 4.95
CA LEU A 214 -18.57 -22.96 5.56
C LEU A 214 -18.95 -23.04 7.05
N SER A 215 -18.95 -21.91 7.75
CA SER A 215 -19.44 -21.83 9.14
C SER A 215 -20.95 -22.08 9.21
N ALA A 216 -21.72 -21.48 8.31
CA ALA A 216 -23.16 -21.72 8.19
C ALA A 216 -23.46 -23.17 7.83
N TYR A 217 -22.64 -23.79 6.97
CA TYR A 217 -22.75 -25.21 6.63
C TYR A 217 -22.57 -26.11 7.85
N ILE A 218 -21.56 -25.86 8.71
CA ILE A 218 -21.43 -26.58 9.99
C ILE A 218 -22.65 -26.37 10.88
N GLY A 219 -23.12 -25.13 11.02
CA GLY A 219 -24.30 -24.81 11.80
C GLY A 219 -25.53 -25.58 11.31
N GLY A 220 -25.75 -25.63 9.99
CA GLY A 220 -26.80 -26.41 9.35
C GLY A 220 -26.71 -27.90 9.66
N LEU A 221 -25.52 -28.49 9.55
CA LEU A 221 -25.29 -29.90 9.89
C LEU A 221 -25.57 -30.20 11.37
N LEU A 222 -25.24 -29.27 12.27
CA LEU A 222 -25.54 -29.42 13.69
C LEU A 222 -27.06 -29.38 13.95
N LEU A 223 -27.78 -28.47 13.29
CA LEU A 223 -29.25 -28.39 13.36
C LEU A 223 -29.92 -29.64 12.78
N GLU A 224 -29.41 -30.17 11.68
CA GLU A 224 -29.89 -31.42 11.09
C GLU A 224 -29.71 -32.60 12.07
N LYS A 225 -28.54 -32.71 12.71
CA LYS A 225 -28.25 -33.76 13.70
C LYS A 225 -29.18 -33.74 14.90
N VAL A 226 -29.69 -32.57 15.30
CA VAL A 226 -30.69 -32.44 16.38
C VAL A 226 -32.14 -32.50 15.90
N LYS A 227 -32.35 -32.80 14.61
CA LYS A 227 -33.66 -32.91 13.96
C LYS A 227 -34.47 -31.61 14.06
N TRP A 228 -33.82 -30.49 13.75
CA TRP A 228 -34.46 -29.17 13.80
C TRP A 228 -35.67 -29.07 12.85
N ASN A 229 -35.64 -29.74 11.69
CA ASN A 229 -36.76 -29.75 10.73
C ASN A 229 -38.06 -30.29 11.35
N GLU A 230 -37.99 -31.34 12.18
CA GLU A 230 -39.17 -31.87 12.89
C GLU A 230 -39.76 -30.83 13.86
N LEU A 231 -38.90 -29.97 14.43
CA LEU A 231 -39.32 -28.88 15.32
C LEU A 231 -39.95 -27.72 14.54
N ASP A 232 -39.41 -27.38 13.37
CA ASP A 232 -39.95 -26.34 12.48
C ASP A 232 -41.34 -26.73 11.92
N GLU A 233 -41.50 -27.97 11.46
CA GLU A 233 -42.82 -28.49 11.04
C GLU A 233 -43.83 -28.47 12.20
N LYS A 234 -43.38 -28.85 13.40
CA LYS A 234 -44.22 -28.78 14.59
C LYS A 234 -44.59 -27.34 14.93
N PHE A 235 -43.66 -26.39 14.79
CA PHE A 235 -43.95 -24.97 15.00
C PHE A 235 -45.04 -24.49 14.04
N LYS A 236 -44.85 -24.73 12.73
CA LYS A 236 -45.80 -24.33 11.67
C LYS A 236 -47.20 -24.93 11.86
N SER A 237 -47.29 -26.15 12.39
CA SER A 237 -48.58 -26.83 12.62
C SER A 237 -49.25 -26.46 13.95
N SER A 238 -48.49 -26.17 15.00
CA SER A 238 -49.01 -25.95 16.36
C SER A 238 -49.12 -24.49 16.80
N VAL A 239 -48.37 -23.57 16.19
CA VAL A 239 -48.39 -22.14 16.52
C VAL A 239 -49.13 -21.38 15.43
N LYS A 240 -50.36 -20.96 15.71
CA LYS A 240 -51.18 -20.13 14.79
C LYS A 240 -51.36 -18.71 15.29
N SER A 241 -51.11 -18.48 16.58
CA SER A 241 -51.16 -17.18 17.24
C SER A 241 -50.08 -17.05 18.31
N PRO A 242 -49.74 -15.83 18.77
CA PRO A 242 -48.78 -15.63 19.85
C PRO A 242 -49.13 -16.37 21.17
N ALA A 243 -50.41 -16.68 21.40
CA ALA A 243 -50.87 -17.41 22.59
C ALA A 243 -50.43 -18.89 22.63
N ASP A 244 -50.08 -19.46 21.47
CA ASP A 244 -49.67 -20.88 21.36
C ASP A 244 -48.17 -21.08 21.67
N ILE A 245 -47.39 -19.99 21.69
CA ILE A 245 -45.94 -20.00 21.89
C ILE A 245 -45.52 -20.68 23.20
N PRO A 246 -46.11 -20.38 24.38
CA PRO A 246 -45.72 -21.02 25.63
C PRO A 246 -45.94 -22.54 25.62
N GLY A 247 -46.96 -23.03 24.92
CA GLY A 247 -47.22 -24.46 24.74
C GLY A 247 -46.20 -25.13 23.84
N PHE A 248 -45.82 -24.45 22.76
CA PHE A 248 -44.78 -24.93 21.84
C PHE A 248 -43.39 -24.99 22.49
N LEU A 249 -43.03 -24.02 23.34
CA LEU A 249 -41.73 -24.00 24.04
C LEU A 249 -41.46 -25.28 24.85
N LYS A 250 -42.50 -25.95 25.36
CA LYS A 250 -42.38 -27.25 26.05
C LYS A 250 -41.96 -28.41 25.12
N SER A 251 -42.04 -28.22 23.80
CA SER A 251 -41.64 -29.21 22.80
C SER A 251 -40.13 -29.25 22.54
N PHE A 252 -39.39 -28.24 23.00
CA PHE A 252 -37.94 -28.21 22.82
C PHE A 252 -37.26 -29.31 23.63
N ARG A 253 -36.36 -30.03 22.97
CA ARG A 253 -35.47 -30.98 23.64
C ARG A 253 -34.17 -30.28 24.04
N ALA A 254 -33.58 -30.69 25.17
CA ALA A 254 -32.31 -30.11 25.65
C ALA A 254 -31.22 -30.08 24.57
N LYS A 255 -31.10 -31.14 23.75
CA LYS A 255 -30.13 -31.18 22.63
C LYS A 255 -30.34 -30.09 21.58
N GLN A 256 -31.58 -29.67 21.31
CA GLN A 256 -31.89 -28.63 20.32
C GLN A 256 -31.51 -27.26 20.86
N VAL A 257 -31.81 -27.00 22.13
CA VAL A 257 -31.39 -25.78 22.83
C VAL A 257 -29.87 -25.69 22.89
N LEU A 258 -29.19 -26.78 23.26
CA LEU A 258 -27.72 -26.85 23.28
C LEU A 258 -27.09 -26.62 21.91
N ALA A 259 -27.70 -27.12 20.83
CA ALA A 259 -27.20 -26.87 19.47
C ALA A 259 -27.29 -25.39 19.08
N VAL A 260 -28.43 -24.74 19.35
CA VAL A 260 -28.59 -23.29 19.10
C VAL A 260 -27.64 -22.47 19.95
N LEU A 261 -27.49 -22.81 21.24
CA LEU A 261 -26.53 -22.17 22.13
C LEU A 261 -25.09 -22.37 21.64
N ALA A 262 -24.73 -23.55 21.15
CA ALA A 262 -23.40 -23.78 20.59
C ALA A 262 -23.16 -22.93 19.33
N ILE A 263 -24.14 -22.82 18.43
CA ILE A 263 -24.04 -21.93 17.27
C ILE A 263 -23.89 -20.48 17.71
N ALA A 264 -24.73 -20.03 18.65
CA ALA A 264 -24.70 -18.67 19.16
C ALA A 264 -23.36 -18.33 19.82
N VAL A 265 -22.86 -19.21 20.70
CA VAL A 265 -21.64 -18.96 21.50
C VAL A 265 -20.36 -19.14 20.68
N PHE A 266 -20.30 -20.11 19.77
CA PHE A 266 -19.07 -20.43 19.05
C PHE A 266 -19.01 -19.88 17.63
N LEU A 267 -20.14 -19.72 16.93
CA LEU A 267 -20.13 -19.27 15.53
C LEU A 267 -20.57 -17.80 15.36
N ILE A 268 -21.41 -17.28 16.26
CA ILE A 268 -21.99 -15.93 16.12
C ILE A 268 -21.32 -14.94 17.06
N TYR A 269 -21.33 -15.20 18.37
CA TYR A 269 -20.91 -14.24 19.39
C TYR A 269 -19.46 -13.72 19.23
N PRO A 270 -18.44 -14.57 18.99
CA PRO A 270 -17.07 -14.09 18.86
C PRO A 270 -16.89 -13.22 17.61
N VAL A 271 -17.51 -13.62 16.50
CA VAL A 271 -17.46 -12.90 15.22
C VAL A 271 -18.19 -11.57 15.34
N TYR A 272 -19.39 -11.55 15.93
CA TYR A 272 -20.14 -10.33 16.19
C TYR A 272 -19.37 -9.38 17.10
N GLY A 273 -18.79 -9.89 18.19
CA GLY A 273 -18.00 -9.08 19.12
C GLY A 273 -16.79 -8.43 18.43
N ALA A 274 -16.04 -9.20 17.63
CA ALA A 274 -14.91 -8.67 16.86
C ALA A 274 -15.37 -7.64 15.81
N ALA A 275 -16.46 -7.93 15.09
CA ALA A 275 -17.01 -7.03 14.08
C ALA A 275 -17.48 -5.69 14.68
N MET A 276 -18.07 -5.69 15.87
CA MET A 276 -18.48 -4.45 16.55
C MET A 276 -17.31 -3.56 16.97
N VAL A 277 -16.14 -4.14 17.26
CA VAL A 277 -14.92 -3.37 17.55
C VAL A 277 -14.35 -2.78 16.27
N GLN A 278 -14.32 -3.56 15.18
CA GLN A 278 -13.74 -3.17 13.89
C GLN A 278 -14.64 -2.27 13.05
N SER A 279 -15.95 -2.21 13.31
CA SER A 279 -16.90 -1.35 12.58
C SER A 279 -16.85 0.12 13.03
N THR A 280 -15.90 0.49 13.88
CA THR A 280 -15.58 1.88 14.18
C THR A 280 -14.83 2.48 12.97
N GLY A 281 -15.21 3.69 12.56
CA GLY A 281 -14.60 4.32 11.38
C GLY A 281 -13.11 4.53 11.55
N SER A 282 -12.36 4.61 10.43
CA SER A 282 -10.98 5.08 10.48
C SER A 282 -10.96 6.58 10.76
N ASN A 283 -9.91 7.03 11.46
CA ASN A 283 -9.59 8.45 11.60
C ASN A 283 -8.72 8.97 10.45
N ASP A 284 -8.50 8.18 9.40
CA ASP A 284 -7.68 8.55 8.23
C ASP A 284 -8.49 9.31 7.16
N PRO A 285 -7.91 10.34 6.50
CA PRO A 285 -6.68 11.03 6.94
C PRO A 285 -6.91 11.69 8.31
N ASP A 286 -5.89 11.62 9.16
CA ASP A 286 -5.94 12.33 10.44
C ASP A 286 -6.01 13.84 10.23
N TRP A 287 -6.34 14.55 11.30
CA TRP A 287 -6.49 15.99 11.23
C TRP A 287 -5.20 16.72 10.85
N ALA A 288 -4.03 16.20 11.25
CA ALA A 288 -2.75 16.83 10.94
C ALA A 288 -2.48 16.78 9.42
N TRP A 289 -2.72 15.65 8.78
CA TRP A 289 -2.62 15.53 7.31
C TRP A 289 -3.66 16.38 6.58
N ILE A 290 -4.91 16.46 7.07
CA ILE A 290 -5.93 17.35 6.50
C ILE A 290 -5.47 18.80 6.57
N GLU A 291 -5.04 19.24 7.75
CA GLU A 291 -4.57 20.60 8.00
C GLU A 291 -3.36 20.96 7.12
N ALA A 292 -2.34 20.10 7.10
CA ALA A 292 -1.15 20.28 6.28
C ALA A 292 -1.48 20.37 4.78
N CYS A 293 -2.38 19.52 4.28
CA CYS A 293 -2.81 19.59 2.88
C CYS A 293 -3.61 20.86 2.59
N LEU A 294 -4.49 21.30 3.49
CA LEU A 294 -5.23 22.55 3.32
C LEU A 294 -4.28 23.76 3.31
N TRP A 295 -3.27 23.77 4.17
CA TRP A 295 -2.21 24.78 4.14
C TRP A 295 -1.45 24.74 2.81
N LEU A 296 -1.05 23.54 2.35
CA LEU A 296 -0.36 23.37 1.07
C LEU A 296 -1.18 23.97 -0.07
N LYS A 297 -2.49 23.73 -0.08
CA LYS A 297 -3.42 24.26 -1.09
C LYS A 297 -3.48 25.79 -1.09
N SER A 298 -3.56 26.41 0.09
CA SER A 298 -3.80 27.86 0.24
C SER A 298 -2.53 28.72 0.24
N SER A 299 -1.40 28.14 0.63
CA SER A 299 -0.18 28.88 0.98
C SER A 299 0.97 28.64 0.01
N THR A 300 0.80 27.78 -1.00
CA THR A 300 1.79 27.55 -2.06
C THR A 300 1.28 28.04 -3.42
N PRO A 301 2.17 28.38 -4.38
CA PRO A 301 1.76 28.84 -5.70
C PRO A 301 0.85 27.86 -6.43
N ASP A 302 -0.01 28.35 -7.31
CA ASP A 302 -0.86 27.48 -8.12
C ASP A 302 0.03 26.73 -9.15
N PRO A 303 -0.02 25.39 -9.24
CA PRO A 303 0.75 24.64 -10.23
C PRO A 303 0.26 24.86 -11.67
N GLY A 304 -0.89 25.52 -11.88
CA GLY A 304 -1.46 25.80 -13.20
C GLY A 304 -2.30 24.67 -13.77
N MET A 305 -2.72 23.72 -12.93
CA MET A 305 -3.50 22.53 -13.30
C MET A 305 -4.91 22.59 -12.74
N ASP A 306 -5.93 22.35 -13.58
CA ASP A 306 -7.32 22.24 -13.12
C ASP A 306 -7.63 20.80 -12.68
N TYR A 307 -7.78 20.61 -11.37
CA TYR A 307 -8.03 19.30 -10.76
C TYR A 307 -9.41 18.70 -11.10
N ASN A 308 -10.32 19.46 -11.72
CA ASN A 308 -11.63 18.97 -12.16
C ASN A 308 -11.75 18.85 -13.68
N ALA A 309 -10.68 19.15 -14.43
CA ALA A 309 -10.67 19.04 -15.88
C ALA A 309 -10.62 17.59 -16.35
N ILE A 310 -11.09 17.37 -17.58
CA ILE A 310 -10.94 16.09 -18.28
C ILE A 310 -9.64 16.18 -19.08
N TYR A 311 -8.68 15.33 -18.75
CA TYR A 311 -7.41 15.24 -19.45
C TYR A 311 -7.42 14.08 -20.45
N GLU A 312 -6.86 14.33 -21.64
CA GLU A 312 -6.58 13.27 -22.59
C GLU A 312 -5.27 12.58 -22.21
N ALA A 313 -5.26 11.24 -22.31
CA ALA A 313 -4.04 10.49 -22.10
C ALA A 313 -2.99 10.86 -23.17
N PRO A 314 -1.71 11.04 -22.79
CA PRO A 314 -0.65 11.24 -23.77
C PRO A 314 -0.56 10.08 -24.76
N GLU A 315 -0.09 10.35 -25.97
CA GLU A 315 0.22 9.27 -26.93
C GLU A 315 1.26 8.30 -26.35
N ASP A 316 1.20 7.02 -26.74
CA ASP A 316 2.11 5.99 -26.27
C ASP A 316 3.59 6.41 -26.38
N GLY A 317 4.28 6.39 -25.24
CA GLY A 317 5.69 6.76 -25.14
C GLY A 317 5.97 8.26 -25.01
N LYS A 318 4.93 9.11 -25.02
CA LYS A 318 5.04 10.53 -24.68
C LYS A 318 4.65 10.78 -23.23
N LEU A 319 5.25 11.82 -22.67
CA LEU A 319 4.92 12.31 -21.34
C LEU A 319 3.76 13.29 -21.42
N PHE A 320 3.11 13.50 -20.28
CA PHE A 320 2.09 14.53 -20.14
C PHE A 320 2.73 15.92 -20.27
N ASP A 321 2.11 16.80 -21.05
CA ASP A 321 2.58 18.16 -21.28
C ASP A 321 2.12 19.06 -20.13
N TYR A 322 2.95 19.18 -19.11
CA TYR A 322 2.67 19.99 -17.93
C TYR A 322 2.91 21.49 -18.21
N PRO A 323 2.12 22.40 -17.61
CA PRO A 323 2.38 23.84 -17.70
C PRO A 323 3.74 24.18 -17.05
N GLU A 324 4.34 25.30 -17.44
CA GLU A 324 5.66 25.69 -16.91
C GLU A 324 5.68 25.88 -15.38
N SER A 325 4.54 26.31 -14.82
CA SER A 325 4.32 26.49 -13.38
C SER A 325 4.19 25.18 -12.59
N ALA A 326 4.07 24.03 -13.26
CA ALA A 326 3.88 22.75 -12.60
C ALA A 326 5.09 22.37 -11.73
N TYR A 327 4.80 21.87 -10.53
CA TYR A 327 5.79 21.31 -9.63
C TYR A 327 5.22 20.13 -8.84
N GLY A 328 6.08 19.18 -8.49
CA GLY A 328 5.73 18.03 -7.66
C GLY A 328 5.80 18.30 -6.17
N VAL A 329 5.24 17.37 -5.39
CA VAL A 329 5.36 17.27 -3.94
C VAL A 329 5.87 15.89 -3.59
N MET A 330 7.06 15.85 -3.00
CA MET A 330 7.73 14.64 -2.57
C MET A 330 7.22 14.22 -1.20
N SER A 331 6.80 12.96 -1.06
CA SER A 331 6.46 12.35 0.22
C SER A 331 6.47 10.83 0.06
N TRP A 332 6.24 10.10 1.15
CA TRP A 332 6.01 8.67 1.04
C TRP A 332 4.71 8.36 0.27
N TRP A 333 4.69 7.24 -0.45
CA TRP A 333 3.65 6.94 -1.43
C TRP A 333 2.26 6.77 -0.81
N ASP A 334 2.17 6.39 0.47
CA ASP A 334 0.92 6.27 1.23
C ASP A 334 0.08 7.57 1.19
N TYR A 335 0.73 8.74 1.10
CA TYR A 335 0.07 10.04 1.26
C TYR A 335 -0.25 10.75 -0.06
N GLY A 336 0.10 10.16 -1.21
CA GLY A 336 -0.08 10.81 -2.51
C GLY A 336 -1.52 11.24 -2.79
N HIS A 337 -2.52 10.43 -2.42
CA HIS A 337 -3.91 10.81 -2.59
C HIS A 337 -4.34 11.95 -1.68
N TYR A 338 -3.76 12.12 -0.49
CA TYR A 338 -4.06 13.28 0.36
C TYR A 338 -3.55 14.57 -0.27
N ILE A 339 -2.30 14.54 -0.74
CA ILE A 339 -1.66 15.65 -1.45
C ILE A 339 -2.47 16.04 -2.71
N GLU A 340 -2.89 15.05 -3.48
CA GLU A 340 -3.68 15.27 -4.70
C GLU A 340 -5.08 15.82 -4.39
N THR A 341 -5.85 15.12 -3.55
CA THR A 341 -7.28 15.40 -3.37
C THR A 341 -7.58 16.54 -2.40
N LEU A 342 -6.78 16.70 -1.34
CA LEU A 342 -6.95 17.76 -0.35
C LEU A 342 -6.02 18.94 -0.67
N GLY A 343 -4.75 18.63 -0.96
CA GLY A 343 -3.71 19.63 -1.25
C GLY A 343 -3.82 20.27 -2.62
N HIS A 344 -4.51 19.63 -3.58
CA HIS A 344 -4.52 20.07 -4.98
C HIS A 344 -3.10 20.34 -5.48
N ARG A 345 -2.15 19.46 -5.14
CA ARG A 345 -0.77 19.47 -5.65
C ARG A 345 -0.43 18.09 -6.22
N MET A 346 0.62 18.01 -7.02
CA MET A 346 0.96 16.79 -7.77
C MET A 346 1.93 15.94 -6.95
N PRO A 347 1.51 14.79 -6.38
CA PRO A 347 2.41 13.95 -5.61
C PRO A 347 3.41 13.23 -6.53
N ASN A 348 4.67 13.15 -6.15
CA ASN A 348 5.67 12.37 -6.90
C ASN A 348 5.46 10.86 -6.77
N ALA A 349 4.86 10.40 -5.66
CA ALA A 349 4.55 9.00 -5.40
C ALA A 349 3.13 8.84 -4.84
N ASN A 350 2.45 7.71 -5.10
CA ASN A 350 1.05 7.54 -4.73
C ASN A 350 0.64 6.12 -4.33
N PRO A 351 -0.57 5.93 -3.74
CA PRO A 351 -1.10 4.63 -3.33
C PRO A 351 -1.28 3.57 -4.42
N PHE A 352 -1.09 3.91 -5.70
CA PHE A 352 -0.95 2.91 -6.77
C PHE A 352 0.46 2.33 -6.86
N GLN A 353 1.32 2.62 -5.87
CA GLN A 353 2.71 2.21 -5.78
C GLN A 353 3.57 2.76 -6.94
N ALA A 354 3.15 3.88 -7.52
CA ALA A 354 3.92 4.62 -8.51
C ALA A 354 4.84 5.62 -7.82
N GLY A 355 5.98 5.94 -8.44
CA GLY A 355 6.89 6.99 -7.95
C GLY A 355 7.72 6.62 -6.71
N ILE A 356 7.63 5.40 -6.21
CA ILE A 356 8.43 4.93 -5.05
C ILE A 356 9.93 4.94 -5.39
N GLY A 357 10.31 4.62 -6.63
CA GLY A 357 11.70 4.37 -7.00
C GLY A 357 12.23 3.07 -6.40
N GLY A 358 13.54 2.97 -6.24
CA GLY A 358 14.20 1.83 -5.61
C GLY A 358 14.67 0.75 -6.59
N ARG A 359 14.73 -0.49 -6.09
CA ARG A 359 15.20 -1.70 -6.82
C ARG A 359 14.16 -2.81 -6.70
N ARG A 360 14.11 -3.73 -7.66
CA ARG A 360 13.03 -4.76 -7.71
C ARG A 360 13.50 -6.18 -7.49
N GLY A 361 14.70 -6.53 -7.95
CA GLY A 361 15.19 -7.91 -7.92
C GLY A 361 16.51 -8.12 -7.16
N SER A 362 17.40 -7.13 -7.18
CA SER A 362 18.73 -7.25 -6.56
C SER A 362 19.32 -5.89 -6.18
N ILE A 363 20.13 -5.87 -5.13
CA ILE A 363 20.91 -4.69 -4.72
C ILE A 363 21.89 -4.20 -5.81
N ASN A 364 22.28 -5.08 -6.73
CA ASN A 364 23.17 -4.75 -7.86
C ASN A 364 22.45 -4.02 -9.00
N GLU A 365 21.12 -3.89 -8.95
CA GLU A 365 20.36 -3.10 -9.93
C GLU A 365 20.56 -1.61 -9.69
N THR A 366 20.40 -0.82 -10.76
CA THR A 366 20.36 0.65 -10.66
C THR A 366 19.24 1.06 -9.71
N ASN A 367 19.56 1.95 -8.76
CA ASN A 367 18.57 2.52 -7.86
C ASN A 367 17.74 3.55 -8.64
N VAL A 368 16.48 3.24 -8.95
CA VAL A 368 15.63 4.13 -9.74
C VAL A 368 15.20 5.30 -8.86
N PRO A 369 15.35 6.57 -9.30
CA PRO A 369 14.90 7.74 -8.55
C PRO A 369 13.42 7.69 -8.14
N GLY A 370 13.09 8.22 -6.97
CA GLY A 370 11.74 8.23 -6.41
C GLY A 370 11.74 8.52 -4.91
N ALA A 371 10.59 8.33 -4.27
CA ALA A 371 10.42 8.60 -2.83
C ALA A 371 11.37 7.80 -1.93
N ALA A 372 11.54 6.49 -2.14
CA ALA A 372 12.42 5.67 -1.32
C ALA A 372 13.90 6.12 -1.42
N PRO A 373 14.51 6.25 -2.61
CA PRO A 373 15.87 6.79 -2.72
C PRO A 373 16.03 8.20 -2.15
N PHE A 374 15.04 9.09 -2.33
CA PHE A 374 15.12 10.45 -1.79
C PHE A 374 15.16 10.44 -0.26
N LEU A 375 14.21 9.74 0.37
CA LEU A 375 14.06 9.71 1.83
C LEU A 375 15.19 8.94 2.53
N THR A 376 15.82 8.00 1.82
CA THR A 376 16.93 7.18 2.34
C THR A 376 18.32 7.71 1.96
N ALA A 377 18.40 8.77 1.15
CA ALA A 377 19.64 9.41 0.74
C ALA A 377 20.47 9.80 1.97
N GLN A 378 21.79 9.57 1.91
CA GLN A 378 22.71 9.73 3.04
C GLN A 378 23.34 11.13 3.09
N SER A 379 23.06 11.97 2.10
CA SER A 379 23.43 13.38 2.08
C SER A 379 22.37 14.22 1.37
N GLU A 380 22.45 15.54 1.57
CA GLU A 380 21.59 16.49 0.85
C GLU A 380 21.87 16.44 -0.65
N GLU A 381 23.13 16.31 -1.05
CA GLU A 381 23.54 16.24 -2.45
C GLU A 381 22.94 15.00 -3.15
N GLU A 382 22.95 13.83 -2.50
CA GLU A 382 22.32 12.62 -3.02
C GLU A 382 20.79 12.78 -3.13
N ALA A 383 20.16 13.38 -2.11
CA ALA A 383 18.72 13.64 -2.13
C ALA A 383 18.32 14.59 -3.27
N THR A 384 19.08 15.67 -3.47
CA THR A 384 18.85 16.62 -4.56
C THR A 384 19.07 15.99 -5.94
N GLU A 385 20.08 15.13 -6.12
CA GLU A 385 20.28 14.39 -7.39
C GLU A 385 19.08 13.48 -7.71
N VAL A 386 18.52 12.82 -6.69
CA VAL A 386 17.27 12.05 -6.85
C VAL A 386 16.12 12.98 -7.24
N LEU A 387 15.98 14.14 -6.61
CA LEU A 387 14.90 15.08 -6.89
C LEU A 387 14.96 15.61 -8.32
N GLU A 388 16.14 16.01 -8.80
CA GLU A 388 16.38 16.51 -10.16
C GLU A 388 16.17 15.44 -11.23
N SER A 389 16.52 14.18 -10.93
CA SER A 389 16.39 13.07 -11.89
C SER A 389 14.96 12.53 -12.06
N ILE A 390 14.01 12.92 -11.21
CA ILE A 390 12.60 12.52 -11.33
C ILE A 390 11.87 13.35 -12.39
N HIS A 391 12.27 14.62 -12.59
CA HIS A 391 11.58 15.48 -13.54
C HIS A 391 11.99 15.12 -14.98
N PRO A 392 11.04 15.10 -15.94
CA PRO A 392 11.37 14.87 -17.35
C PRO A 392 12.25 15.93 -18.01
N ASP A 393 12.04 17.18 -17.61
CA ASP A 393 12.89 18.31 -17.99
C ASP A 393 14.11 18.37 -17.04
N PRO A 394 15.34 18.19 -17.54
CA PRO A 394 16.55 18.17 -16.71
C PRO A 394 16.87 19.53 -16.06
N GLU A 395 16.22 20.61 -16.48
CA GLU A 395 16.41 21.95 -15.90
C GLU A 395 15.47 22.22 -14.71
N LYS A 396 14.59 21.28 -14.37
CA LYS A 396 13.62 21.41 -13.28
C LYS A 396 13.79 20.31 -12.24
N SER A 397 13.58 20.67 -10.98
CA SER A 397 13.49 19.69 -9.90
C SER A 397 12.14 18.97 -9.91
N GLY A 398 12.14 17.69 -9.59
CA GLY A 398 10.94 16.84 -9.59
C GLY A 398 9.89 17.25 -8.55
N ALA A 399 10.30 17.97 -7.50
CA ALA A 399 9.40 18.55 -6.51
C ALA A 399 9.87 19.93 -6.06
N ARG A 400 8.91 20.78 -5.68
CA ARG A 400 9.16 22.03 -4.96
C ARG A 400 8.94 21.88 -3.46
N TYR A 401 8.04 20.98 -3.06
CA TYR A 401 7.74 20.73 -1.64
C TYR A 401 7.99 19.30 -1.25
N ILE A 402 8.38 19.10 0.01
CA ILE A 402 8.62 17.80 0.62
C ILE A 402 7.76 17.72 1.87
N MET A 403 6.93 16.68 1.99
CA MET A 403 6.11 16.43 3.17
C MET A 403 6.61 15.19 3.89
N SER A 404 6.96 15.36 5.16
CA SER A 404 7.39 14.29 6.08
C SER A 404 6.44 14.26 7.28
N ASP A 405 6.13 13.07 7.78
CA ASP A 405 5.37 12.90 9.01
C ASP A 405 6.11 12.01 10.03
N GLU A 406 5.62 12.00 11.26
CA GLU A 406 6.27 11.24 12.34
C GLU A 406 6.29 9.74 12.03
N ARG A 407 5.26 9.22 11.37
CA ARG A 407 5.21 7.79 11.00
C ARG A 407 6.30 7.46 10.00
N MET A 408 6.52 8.29 8.99
CA MET A 408 7.62 8.17 8.03
C MET A 408 8.96 8.14 8.75
N ALA A 409 9.15 9.04 9.71
CA ALA A 409 10.37 9.17 10.48
C ALA A 409 10.57 8.08 11.55
N VAL A 410 9.53 7.32 11.93
CA VAL A 410 9.58 6.35 13.03
C VAL A 410 9.03 4.99 12.61
N ASP A 411 7.71 4.88 12.49
CA ASP A 411 6.98 3.61 12.38
C ASP A 411 7.23 2.87 11.06
N ILE A 412 7.22 3.60 9.95
CA ILE A 412 7.30 3.03 8.59
C ILE A 412 8.63 3.31 7.91
N PHE A 413 9.58 3.97 8.58
CA PHE A 413 10.89 4.29 8.03
C PHE A 413 11.54 3.10 7.33
N MET A 414 11.56 1.93 7.98
CA MET A 414 12.22 0.72 7.46
C MET A 414 11.56 0.16 6.20
N ALA A 415 10.34 0.59 5.84
CA ALA A 415 9.78 0.25 4.54
C ALA A 415 10.57 0.90 3.40
N MET A 416 11.05 2.12 3.57
CA MET A 416 11.78 2.88 2.55
C MET A 416 13.07 2.17 2.09
N PRO A 417 14.00 1.72 2.97
CA PRO A 417 15.17 0.97 2.56
C PRO A 417 14.84 -0.45 2.03
N GLU A 418 13.73 -1.06 2.44
CA GLU A 418 13.27 -2.33 1.83
C GLU A 418 12.89 -2.16 0.36
N TRP A 419 12.40 -0.98 -0.04
CA TRP A 419 12.15 -0.64 -1.44
C TRP A 419 13.44 -0.37 -2.23
N THR A 420 14.52 0.05 -1.57
CA THR A 420 15.85 0.16 -2.22
C THR A 420 16.64 -1.14 -2.18
N LEU A 421 16.16 -2.16 -1.45
CA LEU A 421 16.86 -3.42 -1.13
C LEU A 421 18.16 -3.21 -0.32
N ASP A 422 18.35 -2.03 0.27
CA ASP A 422 19.53 -1.66 1.04
C ASP A 422 19.16 -1.37 2.50
N THR A 423 18.95 -2.44 3.27
CA THR A 423 18.42 -2.38 4.64
C THR A 423 19.47 -2.49 5.72
N GLU A 424 20.71 -2.83 5.35
CA GLU A 424 21.77 -3.12 6.32
C GLU A 424 22.21 -1.86 7.08
N GLY A 425 22.42 -2.00 8.38
CA GLY A 425 23.06 -0.95 9.17
C GLY A 425 22.17 0.23 9.56
N TYR A 426 20.88 0.26 9.20
CA TYR A 426 19.93 1.27 9.71
C TYR A 426 19.60 1.09 11.20
N MET A 427 19.46 -0.17 11.64
CA MET A 427 19.21 -0.52 13.05
C MET A 427 20.40 -1.32 13.59
N GLN A 428 20.78 -1.08 14.84
CA GLN A 428 21.86 -1.81 15.52
C GLN A 428 21.41 -2.36 16.88
N PRO A 429 21.84 -3.58 17.25
CA PRO A 429 21.49 -4.17 18.54
C PRO A 429 22.34 -3.58 19.68
N TYR A 430 21.69 -3.08 20.72
CA TYR A 430 22.30 -2.60 21.96
C TYR A 430 21.89 -3.49 23.13
N TRP A 431 22.87 -3.90 23.93
CA TRP A 431 22.63 -4.67 25.14
C TRP A 431 22.20 -3.75 26.29
N THR A 432 21.00 -3.96 26.82
CA THR A 432 20.41 -3.13 27.88
C THR A 432 20.52 -3.75 29.28
N GLY A 433 21.19 -4.89 29.42
CA GLY A 433 21.21 -5.68 30.65
C GLY A 433 20.14 -6.77 30.69
N ASP A 434 18.92 -6.45 30.22
CA ASP A 434 17.76 -7.36 30.18
C ASP A 434 17.54 -8.02 28.81
N GLY A 435 18.27 -7.57 27.79
CA GLY A 435 18.22 -8.11 26.43
C GLY A 435 18.81 -7.17 25.39
N TYR A 436 18.81 -7.61 24.13
CA TYR A 436 19.14 -6.75 23.00
C TYR A 436 17.92 -5.92 22.59
N GLN A 437 18.09 -4.60 22.51
CA GLN A 437 17.15 -3.69 21.87
C GLN A 437 17.77 -3.18 20.58
N TYR A 438 17.00 -3.14 19.50
CA TYR A 438 17.45 -2.56 18.24
C TYR A 438 17.17 -1.07 18.25
N LEU A 439 18.22 -0.27 18.18
CA LEU A 439 18.13 1.19 18.13
C LEU A 439 18.57 1.71 16.75
N PRO A 440 18.04 2.87 16.32
CA PRO A 440 18.52 3.54 15.11
C PRO A 440 20.02 3.82 15.18
N SER A 441 20.71 3.64 14.06
CA SER A 441 22.16 3.86 13.96
C SER A 441 22.48 5.24 13.38
N LYS A 442 23.77 5.55 13.24
CA LYS A 442 24.24 6.72 12.49
C LYS A 442 23.63 6.80 11.08
N ARG A 443 23.58 5.68 10.35
CA ARG A 443 23.05 5.57 8.98
C ARG A 443 21.57 5.98 8.90
N TYR A 444 20.80 5.67 9.95
CA TYR A 444 19.41 6.08 10.07
C TYR A 444 19.30 7.59 10.18
N PHE A 445 20.06 8.17 11.12
CA PHE A 445 20.01 9.61 11.37
C PHE A 445 20.67 10.45 10.27
N ASP A 446 21.55 9.85 9.47
CA ASP A 446 22.12 10.49 8.27
C ASP A 446 21.12 10.57 7.10
N SER A 447 20.02 9.79 7.14
CA SER A 447 19.01 9.78 6.08
C SER A 447 18.30 11.13 5.92
N MET A 448 17.85 11.42 4.69
CA MET A 448 17.12 12.65 4.40
C MET A 448 15.83 12.76 5.21
N GLU A 449 15.08 11.67 5.40
CA GLU A 449 13.87 11.67 6.24
C GLU A 449 14.18 12.10 7.68
N SER A 450 15.26 11.57 8.26
CA SER A 450 15.66 11.95 9.62
C SER A 450 16.13 13.41 9.71
N ARG A 451 16.88 13.89 8.71
CA ARG A 451 17.35 15.28 8.63
C ARG A 451 16.19 16.27 8.51
N LEU A 452 15.18 15.91 7.73
CA LEU A 452 13.95 16.70 7.60
C LEU A 452 13.17 16.66 8.91
N HIS A 453 12.80 15.46 9.38
CA HIS A 453 11.86 15.34 10.49
C HIS A 453 12.51 15.64 11.85
N PHE A 454 13.53 14.92 12.27
CA PHE A 454 14.07 15.07 13.63
C PHE A 454 14.93 16.31 13.82
N LEU A 455 15.58 16.77 12.75
CA LEU A 455 16.50 17.91 12.79
C LEU A 455 15.89 19.20 12.21
N ASP A 456 14.61 19.19 11.83
CA ASP A 456 13.89 20.35 11.27
C ASP A 456 14.58 20.96 10.03
N GLY A 457 15.37 20.16 9.29
CA GLY A 457 16.19 20.63 8.18
C GLY A 457 17.39 21.49 8.58
N ASN A 458 17.79 21.48 9.87
CA ASN A 458 18.97 22.20 10.34
C ASN A 458 20.22 21.77 9.57
N GLY A 459 20.97 22.75 9.05
CA GLY A 459 22.19 22.54 8.28
C GLY A 459 21.99 22.24 6.79
N LEU A 460 20.75 22.04 6.32
CA LEU A 460 20.46 21.90 4.89
C LEU A 460 20.60 23.24 4.17
N LYS A 461 21.07 23.20 2.93
CA LYS A 461 21.37 24.35 2.07
C LYS A 461 20.18 24.76 1.21
N GLN A 462 19.40 23.78 0.75
CA GLN A 462 18.36 23.92 -0.26
C GLN A 462 16.97 23.56 0.26
N TYR A 463 16.84 23.07 1.50
CA TYR A 463 15.56 22.68 2.08
C TYR A 463 15.30 23.51 3.33
N ARG A 464 14.13 24.16 3.38
CA ARG A 464 13.67 24.94 4.54
C ARG A 464 12.31 24.46 5.02
N LEU A 465 12.11 24.41 6.34
CA LEU A 465 10.79 24.17 6.92
C LEU A 465 9.93 25.41 6.69
N VAL A 466 8.77 25.24 6.04
CA VAL A 466 7.83 26.34 5.75
C VAL A 466 6.53 26.25 6.55
N TYR A 467 6.20 25.05 7.04
CA TYR A 467 5.02 24.78 7.86
C TYR A 467 5.21 23.53 8.73
N GLU A 468 4.60 23.54 9.92
CA GLU A 468 4.40 22.33 10.72
C GLU A 468 3.01 22.34 11.38
N THR A 469 2.41 21.17 11.54
CA THR A 469 1.16 21.00 12.29
C THR A 469 1.41 20.96 13.79
N TRP A 470 0.35 20.86 14.60
CA TRP A 470 0.49 20.60 16.03
C TRP A 470 1.29 19.32 16.32
N ALA A 471 2.02 19.33 17.44
CA ALA A 471 2.76 18.16 17.94
C ALA A 471 1.83 17.21 18.71
N TYR A 472 1.96 15.92 18.43
CA TYR A 472 1.26 14.88 19.17
C TYR A 472 2.26 14.10 20.01
N GLN A 473 1.78 13.42 21.06
CA GLN A 473 2.65 12.55 21.85
C GLN A 473 3.00 11.32 21.01
N THR A 474 4.27 11.19 20.65
CA THR A 474 4.75 10.12 19.77
C THR A 474 6.00 9.43 20.34
N GLN A 475 6.70 8.67 19.51
CA GLN A 475 7.99 8.08 19.86
C GLN A 475 9.18 8.98 19.48
N GLU A 476 8.95 10.10 18.80
CA GLU A 476 9.99 11.03 18.31
C GLU A 476 11.00 11.42 19.40
N ALA A 477 10.52 11.77 20.60
CA ALA A 477 11.40 12.18 21.70
C ALA A 477 12.44 11.09 22.06
N GLY A 478 12.06 9.81 21.99
CA GLY A 478 12.97 8.69 22.21
C GLY A 478 14.01 8.54 21.10
N TYR A 479 13.66 8.83 19.86
CA TYR A 479 14.62 8.83 18.74
C TYR A 479 15.62 9.99 18.88
N LYS A 480 15.17 11.17 19.30
CA LYS A 480 16.06 12.32 19.59
C LYS A 480 17.02 12.05 20.75
N GLN A 481 16.61 11.28 21.76
CA GLN A 481 17.50 10.80 22.83
C GLN A 481 18.62 9.92 22.30
N VAL A 482 18.28 8.97 21.41
CA VAL A 482 19.29 8.12 20.76
C VAL A 482 20.22 8.96 19.89
N TYR A 483 19.68 9.92 19.14
CA TYR A 483 20.48 10.85 18.34
C TYR A 483 21.49 11.62 19.21
N ASN A 484 21.03 12.25 20.29
CA ASN A 484 21.89 12.98 21.24
C ASN A 484 23.00 12.07 21.80
N PHE A 485 22.65 10.85 22.18
CA PHE A 485 23.61 9.86 22.69
C PHE A 485 24.67 9.49 21.64
N LEU A 486 24.27 9.21 20.40
CA LEU A 486 25.18 8.77 19.34
C LEU A 486 26.11 9.87 18.85
N TYR A 487 25.60 11.10 18.73
CA TYR A 487 26.33 12.23 18.16
C TYR A 487 26.97 13.14 19.21
N GLY A 488 26.72 12.90 20.51
CA GLY A 488 27.10 13.83 21.57
C GLY A 488 26.44 15.20 21.40
N SER A 489 25.25 15.22 20.76
CA SER A 489 24.48 16.44 20.49
C SER A 489 23.57 16.77 21.68
N SER A 490 22.84 17.89 21.56
CA SER A 490 21.89 18.35 22.57
C SER A 490 20.65 18.99 21.94
N ILE A 491 20.09 18.33 20.92
CA ILE A 491 18.82 18.76 20.33
C ILE A 491 17.67 18.58 21.34
N PRO A 492 16.61 19.41 21.31
CA PRO A 492 15.47 19.27 22.21
C PRO A 492 14.79 17.90 22.11
N GLU A 493 14.68 17.18 23.23
CA GLU A 493 14.06 15.85 23.33
C GLU A 493 12.54 15.95 23.51
N VAL A 494 11.88 16.61 22.57
CA VAL A 494 10.42 16.82 22.57
C VAL A 494 9.84 16.45 21.22
N ASP A 495 8.56 16.06 21.23
CA ASP A 495 7.77 15.91 20.02
C ASP A 495 7.62 17.28 19.32
N SER A 496 7.66 17.25 17.99
CA SER A 496 7.49 18.38 17.10
C SER A 496 6.28 18.18 16.19
N GLY A 497 6.03 19.08 15.24
CA GLY A 497 4.84 18.99 14.41
C GLY A 497 4.73 17.64 13.69
N TYR A 498 3.55 17.01 13.78
CA TYR A 498 3.33 15.64 13.29
C TYR A 498 3.50 15.53 11.77
N VAL A 499 3.04 16.52 11.01
CA VAL A 499 3.36 16.69 9.59
C VAL A 499 4.17 17.97 9.42
N LYS A 500 5.25 17.89 8.65
CA LYS A 500 6.14 19.01 8.30
C LYS A 500 6.22 19.17 6.80
N ILE A 501 6.18 20.42 6.35
CA ILE A 501 6.29 20.77 4.94
C ILE A 501 7.57 21.58 4.76
N PHE A 502 8.43 21.09 3.88
CA PHE A 502 9.66 21.74 3.47
C PHE A 502 9.52 22.25 2.04
N GLU A 503 10.22 23.33 1.73
CA GLU A 503 10.36 23.84 0.38
C GLU A 503 11.80 23.65 -0.09
N TYR A 504 11.95 23.11 -1.30
CA TYR A 504 13.20 23.11 -2.04
C TYR A 504 13.42 24.47 -2.72
N VAL A 505 14.56 25.09 -2.45
CA VAL A 505 14.98 26.39 -2.97
C VAL A 505 16.43 26.32 -3.45
N LYS A 506 16.84 27.24 -4.33
CA LYS A 506 18.24 27.34 -4.75
C LYS A 506 19.16 27.71 -3.58
N GLY A 507 18.66 28.57 -2.68
CA GLY A 507 19.36 29.08 -1.51
C GLY A 507 20.28 30.25 -1.84
N ALA A 508 20.27 31.29 -1.03
CA ALA A 508 21.10 32.48 -1.23
C ALA A 508 22.56 32.17 -0.88
N LYS A 509 23.49 32.70 -1.68
CA LYS A 509 24.94 32.49 -1.50
C LYS A 509 25.52 33.62 -0.66
N ILE A 510 25.87 33.34 0.59
CA ILE A 510 26.54 34.30 1.46
C ILE A 510 28.04 34.09 1.34
N THR A 511 28.74 35.07 0.78
CA THR A 511 30.19 35.00 0.53
C THR A 511 30.93 36.10 1.29
N GLY A 512 32.17 35.83 1.67
CA GLY A 512 33.02 36.81 2.35
C GLY A 512 34.48 36.38 2.40
N THR A 513 35.31 37.13 3.11
CA THR A 513 36.75 36.84 3.27
C THR A 513 37.19 36.97 4.72
N VAL A 514 37.87 35.95 5.23
CA VAL A 514 38.43 35.84 6.59
C VAL A 514 39.89 35.38 6.52
N SER A 515 40.52 35.06 7.66
CA SER A 515 41.88 34.52 7.65
C SER A 515 41.90 33.13 6.97
N PRO A 516 42.93 32.76 6.19
CA PRO A 516 42.98 31.45 5.54
C PRO A 516 42.84 30.28 6.52
N ASN A 517 42.02 29.28 6.16
CA ASN A 517 41.68 28.12 6.98
C ASN A 517 40.99 28.46 8.32
N GLU A 518 40.38 29.63 8.44
CA GLU A 518 39.54 29.99 9.58
C GLU A 518 38.15 29.36 9.44
N THR A 519 37.66 28.76 10.54
CA THR A 519 36.29 28.25 10.62
C THR A 519 35.31 29.40 10.77
N VAL A 520 34.32 29.43 9.88
CA VAL A 520 33.22 30.39 9.88
C VAL A 520 31.94 29.63 10.19
N ASN A 521 31.10 30.19 11.05
CA ASN A 521 29.78 29.66 11.35
C ASN A 521 28.71 30.67 10.97
N ILE A 522 27.55 30.19 10.53
CA ILE A 522 26.37 31.01 10.30
C ILE A 522 25.20 30.39 11.05
N ASN A 523 24.41 31.20 11.75
CA ASN A 523 23.20 30.71 12.42
C ASN A 523 22.06 31.74 12.42
N THR A 524 20.85 31.25 12.69
CA THR A 524 19.68 32.06 13.01
C THR A 524 18.63 31.21 13.74
N THR A 525 17.84 31.85 14.61
CA THR A 525 16.74 31.19 15.31
C THR A 525 15.48 31.21 14.44
N ILE A 526 14.94 30.04 14.12
CA ILE A 526 13.68 29.87 13.40
C ILE A 526 12.52 29.78 14.38
N LEU A 527 11.42 30.47 14.09
CA LEU A 527 10.14 30.37 14.79
C LEU A 527 9.10 29.75 13.85
N THR A 528 8.45 28.68 14.31
CA THR A 528 7.39 28.00 13.55
C THR A 528 6.02 28.63 13.78
N GLY A 529 5.07 28.37 12.88
CA GLY A 529 3.68 28.80 13.04
C GLY A 529 3.00 28.29 14.33
N GLN A 530 3.53 27.23 14.95
CA GLN A 530 3.05 26.67 16.22
C GLN A 530 3.70 27.31 17.46
N GLY A 531 4.60 28.29 17.28
CA GLY A 531 5.29 28.97 18.36
C GLY A 531 6.52 28.22 18.91
N ARG A 532 6.96 27.16 18.23
CA ARG A 532 8.19 26.42 18.56
C ARG A 532 9.39 27.13 17.95
N THR A 533 10.53 27.13 18.65
CA THR A 533 11.79 27.65 18.12
C THR A 533 12.83 26.55 17.97
N PHE A 534 13.64 26.63 16.92
CA PHE A 534 14.83 25.82 16.75
C PHE A 534 15.96 26.64 16.10
N GLU A 535 17.19 26.18 16.27
CA GLU A 535 18.35 26.83 15.67
C GLU A 535 18.64 26.24 14.30
N TYR A 536 18.79 27.12 13.30
CA TYR A 536 19.40 26.77 12.02
C TYR A 536 20.86 27.20 12.05
N SER A 537 21.77 26.32 11.65
CA SER A 537 23.20 26.62 11.61
C SER A 537 23.95 25.84 10.53
N GLN A 538 25.00 26.46 9.97
CA GLN A 538 26.01 25.81 9.14
C GLN A 538 27.42 26.21 9.61
N SER A 539 28.40 25.37 9.28
CA SER A 539 29.82 25.64 9.53
C SER A 539 30.63 25.29 8.29
N THR A 540 31.59 26.14 7.94
CA THR A 540 32.54 25.91 6.83
C THR A 540 33.92 26.44 7.19
N SER A 541 34.93 26.06 6.42
CA SER A 541 36.28 26.61 6.55
C SER A 541 36.63 27.43 5.30
N SER A 542 37.27 28.57 5.49
CA SER A 542 37.75 29.38 4.38
C SER A 542 38.89 28.71 3.62
N ASP A 543 39.00 29.03 2.33
CA ASP A 543 40.04 28.50 1.45
C ASP A 543 41.43 29.12 1.72
N SER A 544 42.44 28.74 0.92
CA SER A 544 43.81 29.27 1.04
C SER A 544 43.92 30.78 0.79
N GLU A 545 42.91 31.39 0.16
CA GLU A 545 42.81 32.82 -0.10
C GLU A 545 41.92 33.53 0.93
N GLY A 546 41.38 32.79 1.91
CA GLY A 546 40.50 33.30 2.96
C GLY A 546 39.03 33.40 2.57
N ARG A 547 38.62 32.91 1.39
CA ARG A 547 37.22 33.00 0.95
C ARG A 547 36.36 31.93 1.60
N TYR A 548 35.14 32.28 1.99
CA TYR A 548 34.12 31.34 2.45
C TYR A 548 32.82 31.54 1.67
N GLU A 549 32.00 30.49 1.61
CA GLU A 549 30.68 30.49 0.99
C GLU A 549 29.72 29.65 1.86
N PHE A 550 28.52 30.19 2.08
CA PHE A 550 27.36 29.44 2.58
C PHE A 550 26.23 29.51 1.57
N ILE A 551 25.43 28.46 1.51
CA ILE A 551 24.15 28.46 0.80
C ILE A 551 23.06 28.34 1.87
N VAL A 552 22.21 29.34 2.00
CA VAL A 552 21.17 29.39 3.05
C VAL A 552 19.76 29.40 2.45
N PRO A 553 18.82 28.59 2.97
CA PRO A 553 17.50 28.45 2.36
C PRO A 553 16.45 29.38 2.97
N TYR A 554 16.65 29.97 4.15
CA TYR A 554 15.62 30.81 4.76
C TYR A 554 15.78 32.28 4.34
N SER A 555 14.65 32.92 3.99
CA SER A 555 14.56 34.37 3.88
C SER A 555 14.37 34.98 5.27
N THR A 556 15.14 36.02 5.58
CA THR A 556 14.99 36.79 6.83
C THR A 556 14.01 37.96 6.71
N GLU A 557 13.53 38.23 5.50
CA GLU A 557 12.63 39.34 5.19
C GLU A 557 11.16 38.91 5.03
N GLY A 558 10.91 37.60 5.11
CA GLY A 558 9.56 37.01 5.00
C GLY A 558 9.16 36.68 3.55
N PRO A 559 7.92 36.20 3.36
CA PRO A 559 7.42 35.77 2.05
C PRO A 559 7.05 36.96 1.15
N ILE A 560 7.03 36.72 -0.16
CA ILE A 560 6.63 37.70 -1.19
C ILE A 560 5.33 37.27 -1.90
N PRO A 561 4.53 38.20 -2.46
CA PRO A 561 3.30 37.86 -3.16
C PRO A 561 3.53 36.93 -4.36
N GLY A 562 2.69 35.91 -4.51
CA GLY A 562 2.76 34.95 -5.62
C GLY A 562 3.66 33.73 -5.35
N GLU A 563 4.47 33.78 -4.29
CA GLU A 563 5.32 32.68 -3.84
C GLU A 563 4.77 32.05 -2.55
N THR A 564 5.51 31.10 -1.95
CA THR A 564 5.14 30.44 -0.70
C THR A 564 4.88 31.44 0.42
N GLN A 565 3.67 31.39 1.00
CA GLN A 565 3.29 32.18 2.17
C GLN A 565 3.63 31.40 3.46
N PHE A 566 4.92 31.21 3.70
CA PHE A 566 5.42 30.46 4.85
C PHE A 566 5.16 31.17 6.18
N ASP A 567 4.84 30.40 7.23
CA ASP A 567 4.65 30.87 8.60
C ASP A 567 5.77 30.40 9.56
N THR A 568 6.71 29.64 9.02
CA THR A 568 7.95 29.24 9.68
C THR A 568 9.11 30.03 9.09
N ALA A 569 9.71 30.91 9.90
CA ALA A 569 10.69 31.88 9.41
C ALA A 569 11.73 32.25 10.47
N PRO A 570 12.91 32.77 10.06
CA PRO A 570 13.87 33.38 10.98
C PRO A 570 13.24 34.52 11.80
N THR A 571 13.58 34.56 13.09
CA THR A 571 13.19 35.64 14.00
C THR A 571 14.04 36.90 13.84
N GLY A 572 15.17 36.80 13.13
CA GLY A 572 16.12 37.88 12.91
C GLY A 572 17.03 37.60 11.72
N ALA A 573 18.08 38.42 11.58
CA ALA A 573 19.10 38.24 10.57
C ALA A 573 19.89 36.92 10.78
N TYR A 574 20.59 36.48 9.75
CA TYR A 574 21.66 35.51 9.94
C TYR A 574 22.83 36.17 10.68
N VAL A 575 23.45 35.44 11.59
CA VAL A 575 24.68 35.86 12.27
C VAL A 575 25.83 35.03 11.75
N VAL A 576 26.74 35.67 11.02
CA VAL A 576 28.02 35.08 10.59
C VAL A 576 29.05 35.35 11.68
N SER A 577 29.79 34.32 12.09
CA SER A 577 30.76 34.40 13.17
C SER A 577 32.07 33.68 12.82
N TYR A 578 33.19 34.32 13.16
CA TYR A 578 34.54 33.78 13.00
C TYR A 578 35.48 34.49 13.99
N GLY A 579 36.34 33.74 14.68
CA GLY A 579 37.14 34.27 15.79
C GLY A 579 36.26 34.97 16.84
N ASP A 580 36.56 36.25 17.10
CA ASP A 580 35.77 37.14 17.98
C ASP A 580 34.81 38.07 17.20
N THR A 581 34.68 37.89 15.89
CA THR A 581 33.87 38.75 15.01
C THR A 581 32.49 38.15 14.78
N THR A 582 31.46 39.00 14.79
CA THR A 582 30.09 38.64 14.41
C THR A 582 29.51 39.72 13.49
N THR A 583 28.83 39.29 12.43
CA THR A 583 28.20 40.17 11.44
C THR A 583 26.80 39.68 11.13
N GLU A 584 25.83 40.61 11.11
CA GLU A 584 24.45 40.31 10.73
C GLU A 584 24.24 40.45 9.22
N VAL A 585 23.52 39.49 8.63
CA VAL A 585 23.23 39.44 7.19
C VAL A 585 21.73 39.25 7.00
N ARG A 586 21.10 40.17 6.27
CA ARG A 586 19.70 40.04 5.84
C ARG A 586 19.66 39.45 4.44
N VAL A 587 18.75 38.50 4.25
CA VAL A 587 18.54 37.74 3.03
C VAL A 587 17.09 37.93 2.61
N SER A 588 16.86 38.44 1.40
CA SER A 588 15.53 38.57 0.81
C SER A 588 15.05 37.25 0.23
N GLU A 589 13.74 37.11 0.06
CA GLU A 589 13.15 35.92 -0.56
C GLU A 589 13.56 35.75 -2.03
N GLU A 590 13.69 36.86 -2.78
CA GLU A 590 14.18 36.83 -4.16
C GLU A 590 15.61 36.25 -4.24
N ALA A 591 16.49 36.65 -3.32
CA ALA A 591 17.85 36.14 -3.27
C ALA A 591 17.89 34.62 -3.01
N VAL A 592 16.99 34.11 -2.16
CA VAL A 592 16.86 32.67 -1.88
C VAL A 592 16.36 31.90 -3.10
N LEU A 593 15.29 32.38 -3.75
CA LEU A 593 14.66 31.68 -4.88
C LEU A 593 15.57 31.68 -6.12
N ASN A 594 16.29 32.78 -6.36
CA ASN A 594 17.17 32.94 -7.52
C ASN A 594 18.59 32.42 -7.28
N GLY A 595 18.98 32.19 -6.03
CA GLY A 595 20.32 31.78 -5.65
C GLY A 595 21.36 32.90 -5.79
N GLU A 596 20.97 34.12 -5.42
CA GLU A 596 21.80 35.32 -5.57
C GLU A 596 22.95 35.37 -4.57
N GLU A 597 24.03 36.07 -4.95
CA GLU A 597 25.20 36.26 -4.10
C GLU A 597 25.04 37.52 -3.22
N ILE A 598 25.21 37.36 -1.91
CA ILE A 598 25.25 38.42 -0.91
C ILE A 598 26.64 38.44 -0.30
N LYS A 599 27.37 39.54 -0.52
CA LYS A 599 28.74 39.73 -0.01
C LYS A 599 28.72 40.36 1.37
N VAL A 600 29.51 39.81 2.28
CA VAL A 600 29.59 40.18 3.71
C VAL A 600 30.99 40.64 4.07
#